data_AF-A0A933LN70-F1
#
_entry.id   AF-A0A933LN70-F1
#
_cell.length_a   1.000
_cell.length_b   1.000
_cell.length_c   1.000
_cell.angle_alpha   90.00
_cell.angle_beta   90.00
_cell.angle_gamma   90.00
#
_symmetry.space_group_name_H-M   'P 1'
#
loop_
_entity.id
_entity.type
_entity.pdbx_description
1 polymer ?
#
loop_
_entity_poly.entity_id
_entity_poly.type
_entity_poly.pdbx_seq_one_letter_code
_entity_poly.pdbx_strand_id
1 'polypeptide(L)'
;MKGLRAWTAGLRVHLLFIVLLLVLPAIALALYAGWDRQQHERQIAREMALRLVRSAGDEQEQLVGGARQLLLALAELPAVRLHDAAACGPLFVNVLKQFPHYATIAAVKPNGDVFCSGVPTRGPVNLADRPHFERVLAARAFTVSQYLVGRTTGKLTLALLQPAVDEAGIVRAVLIVGLDLDRLSQLLGRMEAPPGTTLAIVDQHGLLLARSPEPEKWVGKPAPDAVMEAIRAQHREGTTEGTGEGGIARLYAFTPLSPKVAGSIWMYAGIPKGSVFAESNRDLTRNVLGLGLVGVLALGVAWGVGTRSIVRPVDALVRAAERLGAGDPSARSGLPHDPGSLG
;
A
#
# COMPACT_ATOMS: atom_id res chain seq x y z
N MET A 1 -25.65 -63.63 -12.09
CA MET A 1 -24.31 -63.04 -12.34
C MET A 1 -24.26 -61.50 -12.40
N LYS A 2 -25.25 -60.77 -12.96
CA LYS A 2 -25.21 -59.28 -12.99
C LYS A 2 -25.53 -58.57 -11.65
N GLY A 3 -26.35 -59.18 -10.79
CA GLY A 3 -26.81 -58.56 -9.53
C GLY A 3 -25.76 -58.45 -8.42
N LEU A 4 -24.86 -59.44 -8.25
CA LEU A 4 -23.88 -59.42 -7.16
C LEU A 4 -22.66 -58.51 -7.43
N ARG A 5 -22.21 -58.37 -8.70
CA ARG A 5 -21.21 -57.37 -9.08
C ARG A 5 -21.68 -55.94 -8.81
N ALA A 6 -22.98 -55.68 -8.96
CA ALA A 6 -23.60 -54.39 -8.62
C ALA A 6 -23.61 -54.14 -7.10
N TRP A 7 -23.70 -55.19 -6.28
CA TRP A 7 -23.73 -55.09 -4.82
C TRP A 7 -22.34 -54.80 -4.22
N THR A 8 -21.28 -55.46 -4.71
CA THR A 8 -19.88 -55.15 -4.32
C THR A 8 -19.44 -53.77 -4.82
N ALA A 9 -19.94 -53.34 -5.99
CA ALA A 9 -19.78 -51.97 -6.46
C ALA A 9 -20.54 -50.97 -5.57
N GLY A 10 -21.75 -51.32 -5.13
CA GLY A 10 -22.57 -50.51 -4.21
C GLY A 10 -21.92 -50.27 -2.85
N LEU A 11 -21.19 -51.25 -2.31
CA LEU A 11 -20.48 -51.11 -1.04
C LEU A 11 -19.22 -50.23 -1.16
N ARG A 12 -18.47 -50.37 -2.26
CA ARG A 12 -17.34 -49.47 -2.57
C ARG A 12 -17.80 -48.04 -2.78
N VAL A 13 -18.92 -47.87 -3.48
CA VAL A 13 -19.58 -46.58 -3.65
C VAL A 13 -20.04 -46.03 -2.30
N HIS A 14 -20.64 -46.84 -1.42
CA HIS A 14 -21.02 -46.41 -0.06
C HIS A 14 -19.83 -45.98 0.80
N LEU A 15 -18.74 -46.75 0.81
CA LEU A 15 -17.52 -46.38 1.56
C LEU A 15 -16.89 -45.09 1.01
N LEU A 16 -16.80 -44.95 -0.32
CA LEU A 16 -16.35 -43.72 -0.96
C LEU A 16 -17.29 -42.55 -0.64
N PHE A 17 -18.60 -42.79 -0.58
CA PHE A 17 -19.58 -41.77 -0.23
C PHE A 17 -19.44 -41.32 1.22
N ILE A 18 -19.19 -42.24 2.16
CA ILE A 18 -18.96 -41.92 3.58
C ILE A 18 -17.67 -41.11 3.74
N VAL A 19 -16.57 -41.52 3.10
CA VAL A 19 -15.32 -40.75 3.13
C VAL A 19 -15.50 -39.38 2.50
N LEU A 20 -16.18 -39.30 1.36
CA LEU A 20 -16.48 -38.03 0.71
C LEU A 20 -17.34 -37.13 1.61
N LEU A 21 -18.35 -37.68 2.29
CA LEU A 21 -19.23 -36.97 3.22
C LEU A 21 -18.48 -36.51 4.48
N LEU A 22 -17.40 -37.19 4.87
CA LEU A 22 -16.54 -36.80 6.00
C LEU A 22 -15.52 -35.71 5.60
N VAL A 23 -14.99 -35.79 4.38
CA VAL A 23 -13.93 -34.89 3.88
C VAL A 23 -14.52 -33.59 3.31
N LEU A 24 -15.71 -33.64 2.70
CA LEU A 24 -16.39 -32.47 2.12
C LEU A 24 -16.57 -31.32 3.13
N PRO A 25 -17.08 -31.54 4.35
CA PRO A 25 -17.25 -30.48 5.33
C PRO A 25 -15.92 -29.83 5.73
N ALA A 26 -14.85 -30.62 5.83
CA ALA A 26 -13.52 -30.11 6.13
C ALA A 26 -12.95 -29.25 4.99
N ILE A 27 -13.14 -29.67 3.74
CA ILE A 27 -12.77 -28.89 2.55
C ILE A 27 -13.60 -27.62 2.47
N ALA A 28 -14.93 -27.71 2.66
CA ALA A 28 -15.83 -26.56 2.62
C ALA A 28 -15.48 -25.54 3.71
N LEU A 29 -15.19 -26.00 4.94
CA LEU A 29 -14.74 -25.15 6.03
C LEU A 29 -13.38 -24.50 5.72
N ALA A 30 -12.44 -25.24 5.12
CA ALA A 30 -11.13 -24.70 4.74
C ALA A 30 -11.24 -23.63 3.64
N LEU A 31 -12.10 -23.84 2.64
CA LEU A 31 -12.38 -22.86 1.59
C LEU A 31 -13.10 -21.64 2.16
N TYR A 32 -14.08 -21.84 3.05
CA TYR A 32 -14.79 -20.76 3.73
C TYR A 32 -13.84 -19.94 4.60
N ALA A 33 -13.02 -20.59 5.43
CA ALA A 33 -12.01 -19.93 6.26
C ALA A 33 -10.97 -19.18 5.41
N GLY A 34 -10.56 -19.74 4.27
CA GLY A 34 -9.68 -19.06 3.33
C GLY A 34 -10.31 -17.81 2.70
N TRP A 35 -11.60 -17.87 2.35
CA TRP A 35 -12.34 -16.73 1.82
C TRP A 35 -12.52 -15.63 2.88
N ASP A 36 -12.96 -16.01 4.07
CA ASP A 36 -13.18 -15.09 5.19
C ASP A 36 -11.89 -14.37 5.59
N ARG A 37 -10.79 -15.13 5.68
CA ARG A 37 -9.46 -14.61 5.97
C ARG A 37 -8.97 -13.63 4.91
N GLN A 38 -9.26 -13.86 3.63
CA GLN A 38 -8.95 -12.90 2.56
C GLN A 38 -9.64 -11.54 2.75
N GLN A 39 -10.89 -11.53 3.22
CA GLN A 39 -11.62 -10.27 3.46
C GLN A 39 -11.04 -9.53 4.66
N HIS A 40 -10.79 -10.25 5.75
CA HIS A 40 -10.17 -9.68 6.95
C HIS A 40 -8.78 -9.11 6.68
N GLU A 41 -7.94 -9.82 5.91
CA GLU A 41 -6.60 -9.34 5.57
C GLU A 41 -6.62 -8.12 4.66
N ARG A 42 -7.56 -8.02 3.73
CA ARG A 42 -7.73 -6.80 2.93
C ARG A 42 -8.05 -5.60 3.81
N GLN A 43 -8.87 -5.78 4.83
CA GLN A 43 -9.22 -4.69 5.73
C GLN A 43 -8.02 -4.26 6.59
N ILE A 44 -7.30 -5.22 7.16
CA ILE A 44 -6.06 -4.96 7.91
C ILE A 44 -5.03 -4.25 7.03
N ALA A 45 -4.85 -4.71 5.79
CA ALA A 45 -3.95 -4.10 4.82
C ALA A 45 -4.33 -2.66 4.49
N ARG A 46 -5.63 -2.38 4.30
CA ARG A 46 -6.14 -1.02 4.07
C ARG A 46 -5.88 -0.13 5.27
N GLU A 47 -6.14 -0.61 6.49
CA GLU A 47 -5.88 0.15 7.70
C GLU A 47 -4.40 0.40 7.95
N MET A 48 -3.53 -0.58 7.69
CA MET A 48 -2.08 -0.41 7.73
C MET A 48 -1.60 0.61 6.69
N ALA A 49 -2.10 0.51 5.45
CA ALA A 49 -1.75 1.44 4.39
C ALA A 49 -2.20 2.87 4.71
N LEU A 50 -3.42 3.05 5.24
CA LEU A 50 -3.93 4.34 5.71
C LEU A 50 -3.10 4.90 6.87
N ARG A 51 -2.73 4.07 7.86
CA ARG A 51 -1.86 4.49 8.95
C ARG A 51 -0.51 4.99 8.44
N LEU A 52 0.08 4.30 7.47
CA LEU A 52 1.35 4.68 6.86
C LEU A 52 1.27 6.04 6.16
N VAL A 53 0.23 6.30 5.35
CA VAL A 53 0.10 7.61 4.68
C VAL A 53 -0.29 8.71 5.65
N ARG A 54 -1.05 8.43 6.71
CA ARG A 54 -1.36 9.42 7.75
C ARG A 54 -0.13 9.84 8.51
N SER A 55 0.66 8.88 9.03
CA SER A 55 1.89 9.20 9.76
C SER A 55 2.87 10.00 8.90
N ALA A 56 2.97 9.62 7.63
CA ALA A 56 3.81 10.33 6.68
C ALA A 56 3.25 11.72 6.35
N GLY A 57 1.93 11.85 6.18
CA GLY A 57 1.26 13.13 5.97
C GLY A 57 1.43 14.11 7.14
N ASP A 58 1.31 13.62 8.37
CA ASP A 58 1.48 14.41 9.60
C ASP A 58 2.90 14.98 9.70
N GLU A 59 3.93 14.19 9.37
CA GLU A 59 5.32 14.66 9.34
C GLU A 59 5.52 15.79 8.32
N GLN A 60 4.86 15.68 7.15
CA GLN A 60 4.93 16.71 6.13
C GLN A 60 4.15 17.98 6.50
N GLU A 61 2.99 17.84 7.14
CA GLU A 61 2.23 18.97 7.67
C GLU A 61 3.05 19.72 8.72
N GLN A 62 3.78 19.00 9.57
CA GLN A 62 4.71 19.59 10.53
C GLN A 62 5.84 20.37 9.84
N LEU A 63 6.41 19.85 8.75
CA LEU A 63 7.44 20.57 7.97
C LEU A 63 6.90 21.87 7.37
N VAL A 64 5.72 21.84 6.76
CA VAL A 64 5.07 23.04 6.19
C VAL A 64 4.68 24.03 7.29
N GLY A 65 4.14 23.54 8.41
CA GLY A 65 3.79 24.36 9.57
C GLY A 65 5.00 25.04 10.20
N GLY A 66 6.09 24.29 10.40
CA GLY A 66 7.36 24.82 10.90
C GLY A 66 7.98 25.85 9.97
N ALA A 67 7.94 25.60 8.66
CA ALA A 67 8.35 26.57 7.65
C ALA A 67 7.53 27.87 7.73
N ARG A 68 6.21 27.77 7.87
CA ARG A 68 5.33 28.95 8.03
C ARG A 68 5.66 29.74 9.30
N GLN A 69 5.89 29.07 10.43
CA GLN A 69 6.27 29.72 11.69
C GLN A 69 7.63 30.42 11.58
N LEU A 70 8.61 29.78 10.95
CA LEU A 70 9.90 30.38 10.66
C LEU A 70 9.76 31.64 9.79
N LEU A 71 8.99 31.55 8.70
CA LEU A 71 8.76 32.70 7.82
C LEU A 71 8.02 33.84 8.54
N LEU A 72 7.06 33.55 9.41
CA LEU A 72 6.39 34.56 10.24
C LEU A 72 7.40 35.26 11.17
N ALA A 73 8.27 34.51 11.84
CA ALA A 73 9.28 35.08 12.72
C ALA A 73 10.28 35.96 11.94
N LEU A 74 10.72 35.50 10.77
CA LEU A 74 11.64 36.27 9.91
C LEU A 74 10.97 37.52 9.34
N ALA A 75 9.65 37.51 9.10
CA ALA A 75 8.89 38.64 8.58
C ALA A 75 8.81 39.82 9.56
N GLU A 76 8.94 39.55 10.85
CA GLU A 76 8.93 40.56 11.92
C GLU A 76 10.29 41.24 12.12
N LEU A 77 11.36 40.71 11.52
CA LEU A 77 12.69 41.27 11.71
C LEU A 77 12.84 42.65 11.06
N PRO A 78 13.48 43.63 11.75
CA PRO A 78 13.74 44.95 11.18
C PRO A 78 14.51 44.88 9.85
N ALA A 79 15.47 43.95 9.73
CA ALA A 79 16.24 43.76 8.51
C ALA A 79 15.36 43.40 7.30
N VAL A 80 14.25 42.70 7.51
CA VAL A 80 13.30 42.33 6.45
C VAL A 80 12.30 43.46 6.19
N ARG A 81 11.76 44.08 7.26
CA ARG A 81 10.80 45.19 7.15
C ARG A 81 11.40 46.45 6.51
N LEU A 82 12.67 46.73 6.77
CA LEU A 82 13.42 47.88 6.23
C LEU A 82 14.20 47.57 4.94
N HIS A 83 14.04 46.37 4.39
CA HIS A 83 14.76 45.88 3.20
C HIS A 83 16.31 45.97 3.30
N ASP A 84 16.87 45.77 4.49
CA ASP A 84 18.32 45.77 4.71
C ASP A 84 18.95 44.44 4.28
N ALA A 85 19.39 44.41 3.02
CA ALA A 85 20.05 43.28 2.39
C ALA A 85 21.32 42.82 3.13
N ALA A 86 22.08 43.77 3.69
CA ALA A 86 23.36 43.49 4.34
C ALA A 86 23.17 42.79 5.68
N ALA A 87 22.13 43.16 6.43
CA ALA A 87 21.78 42.51 7.69
C ALA A 87 21.06 41.17 7.50
N CYS A 88 20.17 41.05 6.51
CA CYS A 88 19.32 39.86 6.37
C CYS A 88 20.04 38.68 5.68
N GLY A 89 20.98 38.93 4.76
CA GLY A 89 21.65 37.89 3.97
C GLY A 89 22.39 36.87 4.84
N PRO A 90 23.33 37.31 5.72
CA PRO A 90 24.05 36.41 6.62
C PRO A 90 23.13 35.63 7.55
N LEU A 91 22.02 36.24 8.00
CA LEU A 91 21.03 35.57 8.82
C LEU A 91 20.38 34.40 8.05
N PHE A 92 19.92 34.63 6.83
CA PHE A 92 19.28 33.58 6.03
C PHE A 92 20.26 32.44 5.68
N VAL A 93 21.53 32.76 5.44
CA VAL A 93 22.59 31.74 5.28
C VAL A 93 22.71 30.86 6.53
N ASN A 94 22.73 31.47 7.72
CA ASN A 94 22.85 30.73 8.98
C ASN A 94 21.60 29.89 9.29
N VAL A 95 20.42 30.40 9.00
CA VAL A 95 19.16 29.64 9.12
C VAL A 95 19.18 28.44 8.16
N LEU A 96 19.53 28.63 6.88
CA LEU A 96 19.60 27.54 5.92
C LEU A 96 20.56 26.41 6.33
N LYS A 97 21.67 26.73 6.99
CA LYS A 97 22.60 25.70 7.52
C LYS A 97 21.95 24.79 8.56
N GLN A 98 20.96 25.29 9.33
CA GLN A 98 20.26 24.51 10.36
C GLN A 98 19.11 23.67 9.78
N PHE A 99 18.56 24.07 8.63
CA PHE A 99 17.40 23.43 8.01
C PHE A 99 17.74 22.90 6.60
N PRO A 100 18.44 21.75 6.49
CA PRO A 100 18.98 21.24 5.22
C PRO A 100 17.91 20.75 4.22
N HIS A 101 16.63 20.70 4.62
CA HIS A 101 15.48 20.40 3.77
C HIS A 101 14.98 21.63 2.98
N TYR A 102 15.48 22.83 3.31
CA TYR A 102 15.23 24.04 2.54
C TYR A 102 16.33 24.25 1.50
N ALA A 103 15.93 24.44 0.24
CA ALA A 103 16.81 24.77 -0.86
C ALA A 103 17.28 26.24 -0.80
N THR A 104 16.41 27.14 -0.33
CA THR A 104 16.68 28.58 -0.23
C THR A 104 15.69 29.25 0.71
N ILE A 105 16.11 30.36 1.33
CA ILE A 105 15.25 31.36 1.96
C ILE A 105 15.53 32.68 1.25
N ALA A 106 14.49 33.43 0.90
CA ALA A 106 14.60 34.71 0.22
C ALA A 106 13.55 35.70 0.73
N ALA A 107 13.88 36.99 0.67
CA ALA A 107 12.94 38.07 0.89
C ALA A 107 12.84 38.94 -0.36
N VAL A 108 11.60 39.25 -0.71
CA VAL A 108 11.22 39.84 -1.99
C VAL A 108 10.40 41.08 -1.73
N LYS A 109 10.71 42.17 -2.44
CA LYS A 109 9.93 43.41 -2.41
C LYS A 109 8.59 43.22 -3.12
N PRO A 110 7.56 44.06 -2.86
CA PRO A 110 6.27 43.94 -3.51
C PRO A 110 6.31 44.07 -5.05
N ASN A 111 7.36 44.70 -5.59
CA ASN A 111 7.63 44.78 -7.04
C ASN A 111 8.30 43.51 -7.63
N GLY A 112 8.52 42.48 -6.81
CA GLY A 112 9.12 41.21 -7.20
C GLY A 112 10.64 41.14 -7.08
N ASP A 113 11.33 42.21 -6.72
CA ASP A 113 12.80 42.18 -6.61
C ASP A 113 13.26 41.42 -5.36
N VAL A 114 14.13 40.43 -5.56
CA VAL A 114 14.77 39.70 -4.47
C VAL A 114 15.88 40.59 -3.90
N PHE A 115 15.69 41.10 -2.69
CA PHE A 115 16.68 41.93 -2.00
C PHE A 115 17.52 41.13 -1.00
N CYS A 116 17.02 39.96 -0.57
CA CYS A 116 17.69 39.10 0.38
C CYS A 116 17.65 37.64 -0.05
N SER A 117 18.75 36.92 0.06
CA SER A 117 18.78 35.47 -0.16
C SER A 117 19.78 34.78 0.74
N GLY A 118 19.43 33.57 1.19
CA GLY A 118 20.33 32.68 1.92
C GLY A 118 21.26 31.88 1.02
N VAL A 119 21.15 31.99 -0.32
CA VAL A 119 22.09 31.39 -1.27
C VAL A 119 22.62 32.45 -2.23
N PRO A 120 23.85 32.30 -2.76
CA PRO A 120 24.40 33.25 -3.73
C PRO A 120 23.53 33.36 -4.99
N THR A 121 23.18 34.58 -5.40
CA THR A 121 22.52 34.86 -6.67
C THR A 121 23.56 35.18 -7.75
N ARG A 122 23.29 34.82 -9.01
CA ARG A 122 24.15 35.14 -10.16
C ARG A 122 23.91 36.53 -10.76
N GLY A 123 23.17 37.38 -10.05
CA GLY A 123 22.71 38.70 -10.51
C GLY A 123 21.37 39.08 -9.87
N PRO A 124 20.79 40.23 -10.27
CA PRO A 124 19.45 40.62 -9.85
C PRO A 124 18.42 39.56 -10.24
N VAL A 125 17.56 39.17 -9.30
CA VAL A 125 16.46 38.22 -9.52
C VAL A 125 15.17 38.95 -9.25
N ASN A 126 14.26 38.93 -10.22
CA ASN A 126 12.89 39.41 -10.06
C ASN A 126 11.93 38.21 -10.16
N LEU A 127 10.85 38.22 -9.38
CA LEU A 127 9.82 37.16 -9.32
C LEU A 127 8.40 37.68 -9.64
N ALA A 128 8.25 38.91 -10.14
CA ALA A 128 6.95 39.54 -10.38
C ALA A 128 6.11 38.79 -11.42
N ASP A 129 6.73 38.17 -12.41
CA ASP A 129 6.09 37.39 -13.47
C ASP A 129 5.60 36.00 -13.02
N ARG A 130 5.81 35.65 -11.74
CA ARG A 130 5.47 34.31 -11.23
C ARG A 130 4.04 34.27 -10.69
N PRO A 131 3.17 33.34 -11.16
CA PRO A 131 1.78 33.27 -10.72
C PRO A 131 1.58 33.07 -9.21
N HIS A 132 2.52 32.40 -8.53
CA HIS A 132 2.46 32.21 -7.08
C HIS A 132 2.81 33.50 -6.30
N PHE A 133 3.60 34.38 -6.89
CA PHE A 133 3.96 35.68 -6.31
C PHE A 133 2.77 36.66 -6.42
N GLU A 134 2.10 36.70 -7.57
CA GLU A 134 0.86 37.46 -7.73
C GLU A 134 -0.23 36.99 -6.76
N ARG A 135 -0.40 35.67 -6.61
CA ARG A 135 -1.38 35.09 -5.66
C ARG A 135 -1.13 35.50 -4.22
N VAL A 136 0.11 35.46 -3.73
CA VAL A 136 0.40 35.83 -2.33
C VAL A 136 0.17 37.33 -2.08
N LEU A 137 0.45 38.19 -3.07
CA LEU A 137 0.16 39.63 -2.96
C LEU A 137 -1.35 39.91 -2.98
N ALA A 138 -2.09 39.22 -3.83
CA ALA A 138 -3.54 39.35 -3.92
C ALA A 138 -4.25 38.82 -2.66
N ALA A 139 -3.88 37.62 -2.21
CA ALA A 139 -4.48 36.98 -1.05
C ALA A 139 -4.02 37.59 0.29
N ARG A 140 -2.84 38.22 0.32
CA ARG A 140 -2.16 38.73 1.54
C ARG A 140 -2.07 37.67 2.65
N ALA A 141 -1.99 36.41 2.26
CA ALA A 141 -2.00 35.26 3.13
C ALA A 141 -0.99 34.22 2.66
N PHE A 142 -0.61 33.32 3.58
CA PHE A 142 0.29 32.22 3.29
C PHE A 142 -0.16 31.46 2.03
N THR A 143 0.75 31.29 1.08
CA THR A 143 0.46 30.69 -0.22
C THR A 143 1.54 29.67 -0.58
N VAL A 144 1.13 28.59 -1.24
CA VAL A 144 2.04 27.58 -1.76
C VAL A 144 2.08 27.66 -3.29
N SER A 145 3.28 27.58 -3.86
CA SER A 145 3.47 27.54 -5.29
C SER A 145 3.11 26.17 -5.87
N GLN A 146 2.95 26.10 -7.18
CA GLN A 146 3.08 24.82 -7.87
C GLN A 146 4.57 24.42 -7.88
N TYR A 147 4.85 23.17 -8.26
CA TYR A 147 6.22 22.72 -8.49
C TYR A 147 6.91 23.65 -9.49
N LEU A 148 8.16 24.00 -9.22
CA LEU A 148 8.92 24.89 -10.09
C LEU A 148 10.42 24.69 -9.95
N VAL A 149 11.15 25.08 -10.98
CA VAL A 149 12.59 25.26 -10.88
C VAL A 149 12.87 26.64 -10.27
N GLY A 150 13.53 26.65 -9.11
CA GLY A 150 13.87 27.86 -8.38
C GLY A 150 14.86 28.72 -9.16
N ARG A 151 14.60 30.03 -9.33
CA ARG A 151 15.52 30.92 -10.06
C ARG A 151 16.87 31.08 -9.37
N THR A 152 16.87 31.03 -8.05
CA THR A 152 18.06 31.21 -7.22
C THR A 152 18.92 29.95 -7.16
N THR A 153 18.29 28.77 -7.12
CA THR A 153 18.95 27.49 -6.86
C THR A 153 19.12 26.61 -8.10
N GLY A 154 18.29 26.80 -9.13
CA GLY A 154 18.20 25.88 -10.28
C GLY A 154 17.61 24.50 -9.94
N LYS A 155 17.14 24.29 -8.70
CA LYS A 155 16.59 23.03 -8.22
C LYS A 155 15.08 22.97 -8.36
N LEU A 156 14.53 21.77 -8.44
CA LEU A 156 13.09 21.55 -8.34
C LEU A 156 12.64 21.76 -6.90
N THR A 157 11.70 22.69 -6.71
CA THR A 157 11.26 23.14 -5.39
C THR A 157 9.77 23.38 -5.33
N LEU A 158 9.23 23.32 -4.11
CA LEU A 158 7.93 23.88 -3.75
C LEU A 158 8.17 25.14 -2.93
N ALA A 159 7.74 26.30 -3.44
CA ALA A 159 7.91 27.56 -2.75
C ALA A 159 6.74 27.81 -1.79
N LEU A 160 7.06 28.04 -0.51
CA LEU A 160 6.11 28.49 0.50
C LEU A 160 6.32 29.99 0.70
N LEU A 161 5.26 30.77 0.54
CA LEU A 161 5.29 32.22 0.54
C LEU A 161 4.50 32.77 1.73
N GLN A 162 5.15 33.64 2.50
CA GLN A 162 4.55 34.34 3.64
C GLN A 162 4.70 35.84 3.43
N PRO A 163 3.60 36.59 3.25
CA PRO A 163 3.67 38.04 3.18
C PRO A 163 3.94 38.63 4.57
N ALA A 164 4.79 39.64 4.62
CA ALA A 164 5.00 40.54 5.74
C ALA A 164 4.07 41.75 5.54
N VAL A 165 3.00 41.81 6.31
CA VAL A 165 1.95 42.82 6.21
C VAL A 165 2.13 43.80 7.36
N ASP A 166 2.05 45.11 7.10
CA ASP A 166 2.09 46.13 8.14
C ASP A 166 0.73 46.33 8.82
N GLU A 167 0.69 47.20 9.84
CA GLU A 167 -0.55 47.54 10.56
C GLU A 167 -1.63 48.15 9.68
N ALA A 168 -1.25 48.76 8.55
CA ALA A 168 -2.17 49.33 7.56
C ALA A 168 -2.69 48.29 6.56
N GLY A 169 -2.29 47.02 6.68
CA GLY A 169 -2.70 45.94 5.78
C GLY A 169 -1.96 45.91 4.43
N ILE A 170 -0.84 46.62 4.32
CA ILE A 170 0.00 46.72 3.12
C ILE A 170 1.12 45.67 3.20
N VAL A 171 1.31 44.91 2.13
CA VAL A 171 2.43 43.97 2.02
C VAL A 171 3.73 44.75 1.82
N ARG A 172 4.65 44.67 2.78
CA ARG A 172 5.97 45.33 2.73
C ARG A 172 7.06 44.47 2.15
N ALA A 173 6.97 43.16 2.37
CA ALA A 173 7.87 42.17 1.80
C ALA A 173 7.14 40.83 1.71
N VAL A 174 7.66 39.93 0.90
CA VAL A 174 7.22 38.54 0.84
C VAL A 174 8.43 37.66 1.10
N LEU A 175 8.34 36.82 2.12
CA LEU A 175 9.38 35.83 2.40
C LEU A 175 9.02 34.53 1.73
N ILE A 176 10.04 33.88 1.20
CA ILE A 176 9.92 32.64 0.44
C ILE A 176 10.89 31.64 1.03
N VAL A 177 10.42 30.44 1.31
CA VAL A 177 11.28 29.27 1.47
C VAL A 177 11.00 28.27 0.37
N GLY A 178 12.04 27.76 -0.27
CA GLY A 178 11.94 26.67 -1.24
C GLY A 178 12.19 25.34 -0.55
N LEU A 179 11.20 24.45 -0.52
CA LEU A 179 11.39 23.06 -0.12
C LEU A 179 12.15 22.31 -1.22
N ASP A 180 13.23 21.62 -0.86
CA ASP A 180 14.01 20.79 -1.78
C ASP A 180 13.29 19.44 -2.00
N LEU A 181 12.78 19.20 -3.20
CA LEU A 181 11.98 18.00 -3.50
C LEU A 181 12.82 16.71 -3.55
N ASP A 182 14.14 16.82 -3.81
CA ASP A 182 15.05 15.69 -3.75
C ASP A 182 15.26 15.27 -2.29
N ARG A 183 15.45 16.25 -1.40
CA ARG A 183 15.51 16.00 0.05
C ARG A 183 14.21 15.44 0.59
N LEU A 184 13.08 15.93 0.10
CA LEU A 184 11.77 15.40 0.48
C LEU A 184 11.63 13.92 0.10
N SER A 185 12.05 13.56 -1.11
CA SER A 185 12.07 12.17 -1.58
C SER A 185 13.01 11.28 -0.74
N GLN A 186 14.15 11.81 -0.29
CA GLN A 186 15.04 11.09 0.63
C GLN A 186 14.39 10.85 2.01
N LEU A 187 13.63 11.81 2.53
CA LEU A 187 12.87 11.62 3.78
C LEU A 187 11.83 10.52 3.63
N LEU A 188 11.09 10.51 2.51
CA LEU A 188 10.13 9.43 2.23
C LEU A 188 10.79 8.04 2.20
N GLY A 189 12.03 7.94 1.72
CA GLY A 189 12.77 6.68 1.67
C GLY A 189 13.32 6.19 3.02
N ARG A 190 13.30 7.02 4.07
CA ARG A 190 13.71 6.62 5.42
C ARG A 190 12.56 6.04 6.25
N MET A 191 11.32 6.21 5.80
CA MET A 191 10.16 5.67 6.50
C MET A 191 10.12 4.15 6.37
N GLU A 192 9.85 3.48 7.49
CA GLU A 192 9.63 2.04 7.49
C GLU A 192 8.33 1.72 6.76
N ALA A 193 8.45 1.04 5.62
CA ALA A 193 7.32 0.61 4.82
C ALA A 193 7.53 -0.84 4.33
N PRO A 194 6.44 -1.59 4.05
CA PRO A 194 6.55 -2.92 3.50
C PRO A 194 7.42 -2.96 2.23
N PRO A 195 8.14 -4.05 1.95
CA PRO A 195 8.97 -4.16 0.75
C PRO A 195 8.18 -3.89 -0.53
N GLY A 196 8.79 -3.09 -1.43
CA GLY A 196 8.20 -2.68 -2.70
C GLY A 196 7.14 -1.58 -2.60
N THR A 197 6.89 -1.04 -1.41
CA THR A 197 6.01 0.13 -1.24
C THR A 197 6.57 1.35 -1.96
N THR A 198 5.70 2.08 -2.65
CA THR A 198 6.01 3.41 -3.18
C THR A 198 5.30 4.46 -2.36
N LEU A 199 6.04 5.43 -1.85
CA LEU A 199 5.50 6.60 -1.16
C LEU A 199 5.69 7.81 -2.06
N ALA A 200 4.66 8.61 -2.23
CA ALA A 200 4.72 9.76 -3.11
C ALA A 200 3.81 10.91 -2.65
N ILE A 201 4.22 12.11 -3.03
CA ILE A 201 3.47 13.34 -2.88
C ILE A 201 3.09 13.82 -4.27
N VAL A 202 1.83 14.17 -4.48
CA VAL A 202 1.28 14.56 -5.76
C VAL A 202 0.51 15.87 -5.63
N ASP A 203 0.62 16.72 -6.66
CA ASP A 203 -0.14 17.96 -6.71
C ASP A 203 -1.59 17.73 -7.19
N GLN A 204 -2.38 18.81 -7.20
CA GLN A 204 -3.79 18.77 -7.63
C GLN A 204 -3.98 18.35 -9.10
N HIS A 205 -2.96 18.48 -9.94
CA HIS A 205 -2.99 18.10 -11.36
C HIS A 205 -2.54 16.65 -11.58
N GLY A 206 -2.10 15.95 -10.53
CA GLY A 206 -1.60 14.60 -10.61
C GLY A 206 -0.12 14.49 -10.90
N LEU A 207 0.66 15.56 -10.71
CA LEU A 207 2.10 15.53 -10.92
C LEU A 207 2.85 15.14 -9.65
N LEU A 208 3.79 14.20 -9.79
CA LEU A 208 4.62 13.73 -8.69
C LEU A 208 5.62 14.81 -8.25
N LEU A 209 5.46 15.29 -7.02
CA LEU A 209 6.33 16.27 -6.37
C LEU A 209 7.52 15.60 -5.68
N ALA A 210 7.27 14.48 -5.01
CA ALA A 210 8.31 13.68 -4.36
C ALA A 210 7.91 12.21 -4.43
N ARG A 211 8.90 11.32 -4.48
CA ARG A 211 8.66 9.87 -4.55
C ARG A 211 9.84 9.09 -3.97
N SER A 212 9.53 8.01 -3.29
CA SER A 212 10.48 6.93 -3.00
C SER A 212 9.83 5.58 -3.34
N PRO A 213 10.55 4.64 -3.99
CA PRO A 213 11.92 4.74 -4.50
C PRO A 213 12.00 5.42 -5.89
N GLU A 214 13.24 5.58 -6.39
CA GLU A 214 13.59 6.11 -7.73
C GLU A 214 13.05 7.53 -8.03
N PRO A 215 13.32 8.55 -7.19
CA PRO A 215 12.82 9.90 -7.42
C PRO A 215 13.27 10.47 -8.78
N GLU A 216 14.50 10.21 -9.21
CA GLU A 216 15.09 10.78 -10.44
C GLU A 216 14.34 10.37 -11.72
N LYS A 217 13.65 9.23 -11.67
CA LYS A 217 12.93 8.66 -12.81
C LYS A 217 11.49 9.14 -12.90
N TRP A 218 10.89 9.53 -11.77
CA TRP A 218 9.44 9.66 -11.62
C TRP A 218 8.98 11.03 -11.15
N VAL A 219 9.79 11.79 -10.42
CA VAL A 219 9.44 13.16 -10.03
C VAL A 219 9.22 14.00 -11.30
N GLY A 220 8.15 14.80 -11.31
CA GLY A 220 7.72 15.56 -12.48
C GLY A 220 6.96 14.77 -13.53
N LYS A 221 6.63 13.48 -13.29
CA LYS A 221 5.72 12.69 -14.14
C LYS A 221 4.32 12.59 -13.52
N PRO A 222 3.30 12.24 -14.32
CA PRO A 222 1.98 11.94 -13.79
C PRO A 222 1.99 10.74 -12.83
N ALA A 223 1.20 10.83 -11.76
CA ALA A 223 0.90 9.72 -10.87
C ALA A 223 -0.04 8.70 -11.56
N PRO A 224 -0.12 7.45 -11.07
CA PRO A 224 -1.00 6.43 -11.65
C PRO A 224 -2.47 6.86 -11.70
N ASP A 225 -3.14 6.58 -12.81
CA ASP A 225 -4.55 6.96 -13.02
C ASP A 225 -5.46 6.42 -11.92
N ALA A 226 -5.27 5.17 -11.51
CA ALA A 226 -6.09 4.53 -10.48
C ALA A 226 -6.12 5.30 -9.14
N VAL A 227 -4.98 5.86 -8.71
CA VAL A 227 -4.93 6.66 -7.47
C VAL A 227 -5.50 8.06 -7.70
N MET A 228 -5.23 8.67 -8.86
CA MET A 228 -5.73 10.01 -9.17
C MET A 228 -7.26 10.05 -9.36
N GLU A 229 -7.83 9.03 -10.01
CA GLU A 229 -9.27 8.85 -10.13
C GLU A 229 -9.92 8.68 -8.75
N ALA A 230 -9.31 7.88 -7.86
CA ALA A 230 -9.83 7.70 -6.51
C ALA A 230 -9.76 8.98 -5.67
N ILE A 231 -8.65 9.73 -5.76
CA ILE A 231 -8.50 11.05 -5.11
C ILE A 231 -9.60 12.00 -5.59
N ARG A 232 -9.80 12.10 -6.91
CA ARG A 232 -10.83 12.97 -7.53
C ARG A 232 -12.24 12.49 -7.27
N ALA A 233 -12.49 11.20 -7.10
CA ALA A 233 -13.82 10.68 -6.82
C ALA A 233 -14.21 10.90 -5.36
N GLN A 234 -13.28 10.63 -4.44
CA GLN A 234 -13.58 10.59 -3.01
C GLN A 234 -13.42 11.95 -2.32
N HIS A 235 -12.50 12.80 -2.77
CA HIS A 235 -12.18 14.11 -2.14
C HIS A 235 -11.86 14.03 -0.63
N ARG A 236 -11.47 12.86 -0.14
CA ARG A 236 -11.09 12.58 1.25
C ARG A 236 -10.02 11.49 1.25
N GLU A 237 -9.44 11.21 2.41
CA GLU A 237 -8.56 10.05 2.54
C GLU A 237 -9.29 8.74 2.20
N GLY A 238 -8.56 7.77 1.66
CA GLY A 238 -9.18 6.56 1.17
C GLY A 238 -8.18 5.52 0.68
N THR A 239 -8.74 4.41 0.23
CA THR A 239 -7.96 3.35 -0.43
C THR A 239 -8.59 2.99 -1.77
N THR A 240 -7.77 2.52 -2.69
CA THR A 240 -8.19 2.00 -3.99
C THR A 240 -7.21 0.92 -4.43
N GLU A 241 -7.63 0.06 -5.34
CA GLU A 241 -6.78 -0.96 -5.93
C GLU A 241 -6.60 -0.64 -7.41
N GLY A 242 -5.38 -0.79 -7.91
CA GLY A 242 -5.11 -0.49 -9.30
C GLY A 242 -3.76 -1.00 -9.76
N THR A 243 -3.53 -0.90 -11.06
CA THR A 243 -2.24 -1.23 -11.66
C THR A 243 -1.33 -0.01 -11.53
N GLY A 244 -0.16 -0.22 -10.92
CA GLY A 244 0.88 0.79 -10.85
C GLY A 244 1.87 0.69 -11.99
N GLU A 245 2.98 1.40 -11.81
CA GLU A 245 4.04 1.42 -12.79
C GLU A 245 4.65 0.02 -12.95
N GLY A 246 4.98 -0.37 -14.20
CA GLY A 246 5.48 -1.70 -14.51
C GLY A 246 4.43 -2.81 -14.47
N GLY A 247 3.13 -2.49 -14.46
CA GLY A 247 2.06 -3.50 -14.52
C GLY A 247 1.78 -4.19 -13.19
N ILE A 248 2.36 -3.70 -12.09
CA ILE A 248 2.26 -4.32 -10.77
C ILE A 248 0.92 -3.96 -10.13
N ALA A 249 0.15 -4.95 -9.70
CA ALA A 249 -1.07 -4.74 -8.95
C ALA A 249 -0.76 -4.21 -7.53
N ARG A 250 -1.31 -3.03 -7.20
CA ARG A 250 -1.04 -2.32 -5.95
C ARG A 250 -2.34 -1.97 -5.22
N LEU A 251 -2.25 -2.00 -3.90
CA LEU A 251 -3.19 -1.33 -3.01
C LEU A 251 -2.66 0.09 -2.78
N TYR A 252 -3.45 1.07 -3.18
CA TYR A 252 -3.18 2.48 -2.93
C TYR A 252 -3.93 2.93 -1.68
N ALA A 253 -3.23 3.63 -0.79
CA ALA A 253 -3.84 4.47 0.24
C ALA A 253 -3.44 5.91 -0.01
N PHE A 254 -4.32 6.86 0.27
CA PHE A 254 -4.06 8.27 0.03
C PHE A 254 -4.72 9.16 1.09
N THR A 255 -4.10 10.30 1.37
CA THR A 255 -4.57 11.30 2.35
C THR A 255 -4.20 12.72 1.90
N PRO A 256 -5.03 13.74 2.17
CA PRO A 256 -4.65 15.13 1.88
C PRO A 256 -3.59 15.61 2.87
N LEU A 257 -2.52 16.27 2.40
CA LEU A 257 -1.45 16.78 3.27
C LEU A 257 -1.86 17.98 4.12
N SER A 258 -2.78 18.80 3.62
CA SER A 258 -3.21 19.98 4.38
C SER A 258 -4.58 20.44 3.89
N PRO A 259 -5.67 20.04 4.56
CA PRO A 259 -7.02 20.47 4.17
C PRO A 259 -7.23 21.99 4.30
N LYS A 260 -6.32 22.70 4.97
CA LYS A 260 -6.39 24.14 5.25
C LYS A 260 -5.56 25.02 4.31
N VAL A 261 -4.67 24.44 3.49
CA VAL A 261 -3.82 25.19 2.56
C VAL A 261 -4.42 25.10 1.16
N ALA A 262 -4.64 26.26 0.52
CA ALA A 262 -5.15 26.31 -0.85
C ALA A 262 -4.15 25.67 -1.83
N GLY A 263 -4.56 24.58 -2.46
CA GLY A 263 -3.73 23.73 -3.32
C GLY A 263 -3.78 22.29 -2.81
N SER A 264 -4.59 21.45 -3.43
CA SER A 264 -4.87 20.08 -2.98
C SER A 264 -3.66 19.17 -3.20
N ILE A 265 -2.66 19.23 -2.32
CA ILE A 265 -1.52 18.32 -2.32
C ILE A 265 -1.93 17.04 -1.58
N TRP A 266 -1.69 15.90 -2.22
CA TRP A 266 -2.04 14.59 -1.72
C TRP A 266 -0.80 13.76 -1.49
N MET A 267 -0.86 12.91 -0.48
CA MET A 267 0.12 11.86 -0.24
C MET A 267 -0.52 10.54 -0.59
N TYR A 268 0.23 9.64 -1.21
CA TYR A 268 -0.22 8.26 -1.39
C TYR A 268 0.90 7.25 -1.13
N ALA A 269 0.49 6.04 -0.72
CA ALA A 269 1.31 4.85 -0.65
C ALA A 269 0.74 3.80 -1.61
N GLY A 270 1.58 3.27 -2.50
CA GLY A 270 1.26 2.14 -3.38
C GLY A 270 1.99 0.89 -2.91
N ILE A 271 1.26 -0.02 -2.26
CA ILE A 271 1.82 -1.25 -1.69
C ILE A 271 1.54 -2.43 -2.65
N PRO A 272 2.56 -3.19 -3.09
CA PRO A 272 2.33 -4.37 -3.93
C PRO A 272 1.44 -5.39 -3.23
N LYS A 273 0.39 -5.89 -3.91
CA LYS A 273 -0.48 -6.93 -3.33
C LYS A 273 0.33 -8.17 -2.93
N GLY A 274 1.33 -8.53 -3.72
CA GLY A 274 2.20 -9.67 -3.42
C GLY A 274 2.91 -9.57 -2.07
N SER A 275 3.34 -8.38 -1.63
CA SER A 275 4.03 -8.23 -0.34
C SER A 275 3.08 -8.16 0.84
N VAL A 276 1.86 -7.64 0.65
CA VAL A 276 0.80 -7.64 1.67
C VAL A 276 0.31 -9.04 2.02
N PHE A 277 0.19 -9.92 1.02
CA PHE A 277 -0.38 -11.26 1.21
C PHE A 277 0.66 -12.40 1.27
N ALA A 278 1.96 -12.11 1.08
CA ALA A 278 2.99 -13.16 0.99
C ALA A 278 3.06 -14.05 2.23
N GLU A 279 2.97 -13.46 3.42
CA GLU A 279 3.13 -14.19 4.68
C GLU A 279 1.91 -15.06 4.98
N SER A 280 0.70 -14.52 4.79
CA SER A 280 -0.55 -15.28 5.02
C SER A 280 -0.78 -16.38 3.98
N ASN A 281 -0.48 -16.12 2.71
CA ASN A 281 -0.75 -17.09 1.65
C ASN A 281 0.08 -18.39 1.85
N ARG A 282 1.24 -18.29 2.51
CA ARG A 282 2.10 -19.44 2.82
C ARG A 282 1.46 -20.37 3.87
N ASP A 283 0.84 -19.80 4.89
CA ASP A 283 0.15 -20.57 5.94
C ASP A 283 -1.13 -21.22 5.42
N LEU A 284 -1.89 -20.50 4.58
CA LEU A 284 -3.08 -21.07 3.94
C LEU A 284 -2.70 -22.24 3.03
N THR A 285 -1.68 -22.08 2.19
CA THR A 285 -1.22 -23.13 1.28
C THR A 285 -0.77 -24.36 2.06
N ARG A 286 -0.02 -24.18 3.15
CA ARG A 286 0.42 -25.28 4.02
C ARG A 286 -0.76 -26.01 4.67
N ASN A 287 -1.75 -25.27 5.17
CA ASN A 287 -2.93 -25.88 5.79
C ASN A 287 -3.79 -26.65 4.79
N VAL A 288 -4.00 -26.09 3.59
CA VAL A 288 -4.76 -26.75 2.51
C VAL A 288 -4.01 -28.00 2.01
N LEU A 289 -2.69 -27.92 1.83
CA LEU A 289 -1.87 -29.08 1.46
C LEU A 289 -1.90 -30.16 2.55
N GLY A 290 -1.83 -29.77 3.83
CA GLY A 290 -1.95 -30.70 4.96
C GLY A 290 -3.31 -31.41 4.98
N LEU A 291 -4.40 -30.66 4.82
CA LEU A 291 -5.76 -31.21 4.71
C LEU A 291 -5.91 -32.13 3.49
N GLY A 292 -5.37 -31.73 2.34
CA GLY A 292 -5.37 -32.53 1.12
C GLY A 292 -4.63 -33.85 1.32
N LEU A 293 -3.46 -33.82 1.96
CA LEU A 293 -2.69 -35.03 2.28
C LEU A 293 -3.46 -35.97 3.21
N VAL A 294 -4.07 -35.44 4.27
CA VAL A 294 -4.91 -36.23 5.19
C VAL A 294 -6.10 -36.85 4.45
N GLY A 295 -6.74 -36.10 3.54
CA GLY A 295 -7.83 -36.60 2.70
C GLY A 295 -7.41 -37.75 1.79
N VAL A 296 -6.25 -37.63 1.12
CA VAL A 296 -5.69 -38.69 0.26
C VAL A 296 -5.33 -39.94 1.07
N LEU A 297 -4.73 -39.77 2.25
CA LEU A 297 -4.40 -40.89 3.15
C LEU A 297 -5.67 -41.60 3.64
N ALA A 298 -6.70 -40.86 4.03
CA ALA A 298 -7.98 -41.43 4.45
C ALA A 298 -8.66 -42.24 3.32
N LEU A 299 -8.64 -41.71 2.09
CA LEU A 299 -9.12 -42.44 0.90
C LEU A 299 -8.32 -43.72 0.64
N GLY A 300 -7.00 -43.65 0.75
CA GLY A 300 -6.12 -44.81 0.59
C GLY A 300 -6.39 -45.91 1.63
N VAL A 301 -6.54 -45.52 2.90
CA VAL A 301 -6.88 -46.45 4.00
C VAL A 301 -8.26 -47.07 3.78
N ALA A 302 -9.28 -46.27 3.47
CA ALA A 302 -10.62 -46.77 3.20
C ALA A 302 -10.66 -47.75 2.01
N TRP A 303 -9.92 -47.45 0.93
CA TRP A 303 -9.79 -48.33 -0.22
C TRP A 303 -9.10 -49.65 0.14
N GLY A 304 -8.00 -49.60 0.89
CA GLY A 304 -7.24 -50.78 1.34
C GLY A 304 -8.03 -51.67 2.29
N VAL A 305 -8.68 -51.08 3.31
CA VAL A 305 -9.50 -51.81 4.29
C VAL A 305 -10.75 -52.37 3.63
N GLY A 306 -11.46 -51.58 2.80
CA GLY A 306 -12.67 -52.04 2.11
C GLY A 306 -12.40 -53.21 1.16
N THR A 307 -11.28 -53.18 0.43
CA THR A 307 -10.90 -54.30 -0.46
C THR A 307 -10.48 -55.54 0.30
N ARG A 308 -9.73 -55.41 1.39
CA ARG A 308 -9.18 -56.55 2.13
C ARG A 308 -10.19 -57.19 3.08
N SER A 309 -10.97 -56.40 3.80
CA SER A 309 -11.84 -56.89 4.89
C SER A 309 -13.25 -57.21 4.43
N ILE A 310 -13.74 -56.63 3.34
CA ILE A 310 -15.14 -56.84 2.91
C ILE A 310 -15.22 -57.48 1.52
N VAL A 311 -14.57 -56.89 0.51
CA VAL A 311 -14.74 -57.39 -0.86
C VAL A 311 -14.10 -58.76 -1.05
N ARG A 312 -12.87 -58.97 -0.56
CA ARG A 312 -12.19 -60.27 -0.67
C ARG A 312 -12.94 -61.42 0.01
N PRO A 313 -13.44 -61.29 1.26
CA PRO A 313 -14.20 -62.35 1.91
C PRO A 313 -15.56 -62.62 1.26
N VAL A 314 -16.28 -61.58 0.85
CA VAL A 314 -17.56 -61.75 0.14
C VAL A 314 -17.35 -62.44 -1.20
N ASP A 315 -16.34 -62.06 -1.99
CA ASP A 315 -16.01 -62.74 -3.24
C ASP A 315 -15.56 -64.20 -3.04
N ALA A 316 -14.94 -64.52 -1.90
CA ALA A 316 -14.55 -65.88 -1.55
C ALA A 316 -15.77 -66.74 -1.19
N LEU A 317 -16.72 -66.18 -0.43
CA LEU A 317 -17.99 -66.82 -0.08
C LEU A 317 -18.89 -67.03 -1.30
N VAL A 318 -18.99 -66.02 -2.18
CA VAL A 318 -19.77 -66.10 -3.41
C VAL A 318 -19.20 -67.20 -4.32
N ARG A 319 -17.88 -67.24 -4.51
CA ARG A 319 -17.23 -68.29 -5.33
C ARG A 319 -17.41 -69.68 -4.74
N ALA A 320 -17.37 -69.83 -3.42
CA ALA A 320 -17.64 -71.11 -2.76
C ALA A 320 -19.11 -71.54 -2.94
N ALA A 321 -20.06 -70.62 -2.80
CA ALA A 321 -21.48 -70.88 -3.01
C ALA A 321 -21.79 -71.24 -4.48
N GLU A 322 -21.16 -70.57 -5.45
CA GLU A 322 -21.29 -70.90 -6.88
C GLU A 322 -20.76 -72.30 -7.20
N ARG A 323 -19.64 -72.72 -6.60
CA ARG A 323 -19.08 -74.07 -6.77
C ARG A 323 -19.95 -75.15 -6.10
N LEU A 324 -20.47 -74.88 -4.91
CA LEU A 324 -21.46 -75.74 -4.25
C LEU A 324 -22.74 -75.89 -5.08
N GLY A 325 -23.26 -74.79 -5.62
CA GLY A 325 -24.44 -74.79 -6.50
C GLY A 325 -24.21 -75.47 -7.85
N ALA A 326 -22.98 -75.50 -8.34
CA ALA A 326 -22.57 -76.23 -9.54
C ALA A 326 -22.34 -77.73 -9.29
N GLY A 327 -22.61 -78.24 -8.08
CA GLY A 327 -22.53 -79.66 -7.75
C GLY A 327 -21.16 -80.12 -7.23
N ASP A 328 -20.29 -79.22 -6.77
CA ASP A 328 -19.02 -79.56 -6.09
C ASP A 328 -19.20 -79.45 -4.55
N PRO A 329 -19.60 -80.54 -3.85
CA PRO A 329 -19.84 -80.52 -2.41
C PRO A 329 -18.57 -80.34 -1.58
N SER A 330 -17.39 -80.46 -2.21
CA SER A 330 -16.10 -80.24 -1.55
C SER A 330 -15.70 -78.77 -1.46
N ALA A 331 -16.45 -77.86 -2.09
CA ALA A 331 -16.10 -76.45 -2.11
C ALA A 331 -16.04 -75.86 -0.69
N ARG A 332 -14.97 -75.14 -0.40
CA ARG A 332 -14.76 -74.41 0.85
C ARG A 332 -14.43 -72.96 0.53
N SER A 333 -14.83 -72.04 1.41
CA SER A 333 -14.60 -70.60 1.26
C SER A 333 -13.13 -70.20 1.38
N GLY A 334 -12.28 -71.05 1.98
CA GLY A 334 -10.85 -70.77 2.16
C GLY A 334 -10.56 -69.56 3.05
N LEU A 335 -11.56 -69.06 3.77
CA LEU A 335 -11.41 -67.97 4.72
C LEU A 335 -10.82 -68.50 6.03
N PRO A 336 -9.90 -67.75 6.67
CA PRO A 336 -9.37 -68.13 7.97
C PRO A 336 -10.52 -68.23 8.98
N HIS A 337 -10.58 -69.34 9.70
CA HIS A 337 -11.52 -69.51 10.81
C HIS A 337 -10.98 -68.72 12.00
N ASP A 338 -11.65 -67.62 12.34
CA ASP A 338 -11.33 -66.85 13.54
C ASP A 338 -12.19 -67.39 14.70
N PRO A 339 -11.62 -68.01 15.76
CA PRO A 339 -12.39 -68.68 16.82
C PRO A 339 -13.16 -67.73 17.76
N GLY A 340 -13.36 -66.47 17.40
CA GLY A 340 -13.77 -65.42 18.33
C GLY A 340 -14.84 -64.49 17.77
N SER A 341 -16.08 -64.97 17.65
CA SER A 341 -17.28 -64.18 18.00
C SER A 341 -18.53 -65.03 17.78
N LEU A 342 -19.24 -65.31 18.88
CA LEU A 342 -20.47 -66.10 19.00
C LEU A 342 -20.26 -67.62 19.13
N GLY A 343 -19.74 -68.00 20.30
CA GLY A 343 -20.11 -69.20 21.04
C GLY A 343 -20.43 -68.79 22.47
#